data_AF-A0AAD7QLR9-F1
#
_entry.id   AF-A0AAD7QLR9-F1
#
_cell.length_a   1.000
_cell.length_b   1.000
_cell.length_c   1.000
_cell.angle_alpha   90.00
_cell.angle_beta   90.00
_cell.angle_gamma   90.00
#
_symmetry.space_group_name_H-M   'P 1'
#
loop_
_entity.id
_entity.type
_entity.pdbx_description
1 polymer ?
#
loop_
_entity_poly.entity_id
_entity_poly.type
_entity_poly.pdbx_seq_one_letter_code
_entity_poly.pdbx_strand_id
1 'polypeptide(L)'
;MGLFSKNSSPQGDQPTPSDSDHPLQEGEARQGAGESQEQQPRKPSPPTHEEHRQSYEQYRPLSPGLEEADERTRLLISAEDPAINPYNIFWIRTMRRLSLLFAVFAVIMFLLFLISMFFTIPALHTRGGNFLIMMLVLVSIGNLAISLFAFGIPSKSERIVNWMMMAFLLIDLIFIVSAPKLRNYEGNVLGILIMLWTIFSAGWVLACNLAVERSRRGLEERLIGHRLSSSRAQRSCRQWCSVMWELVVFIVLLVLVVLITLTLAVDTYDSRVSPPGQYVNVQDGFYRVHVFCNRPQDKRGDPTIFIEPGSTSSEVLAHEWLKREIDDDASPIYNYRYCYWDRPGMAFSDNAPSPMSASMAIDALSDALSQLRERGPWILVSHGVGGIYSRVFASRHAGDVDGLVLVDTYHEDYFTSTVGSSGRGFAYWIHGFVSPLGIDKHLGWIFGGRTSRDRIYGRSQATSGKFNLAKFQEQVAARTFTKYEIIAARDILPMDTPIAVISSQEMIRSTEGWADYQRQISEYTHKLRNWSIVEAPHEVWRAGEGRRQMSSAVADLAKKSKEAMWEWQ
;
A
#
# COMPACT_ATOMS: atom_id res chain seq x y z
N MET A 1 53.66 -10.12 -10.13
CA MET A 1 54.28 -11.44 -9.93
C MET A 1 53.17 -12.47 -10.04
N GLY A 2 52.92 -13.10 -11.19
CA GLY A 2 53.66 -14.24 -11.76
C GLY A 2 52.87 -15.52 -11.38
N LEU A 3 52.01 -16.10 -12.24
CA LEU A 3 52.26 -16.95 -13.44
C LEU A 3 52.17 -18.48 -13.15
N PHE A 4 51.54 -19.21 -14.11
CA PHE A 4 51.61 -20.66 -14.43
C PHE A 4 50.80 -21.68 -13.59
N SER A 5 50.24 -22.80 -14.12
CA SER A 5 50.34 -23.49 -15.43
C SER A 5 49.14 -24.43 -15.72
N LYS A 6 48.93 -24.77 -17.01
CA LYS A 6 48.17 -25.91 -17.58
C LYS A 6 48.95 -27.24 -17.51
N ASN A 7 48.24 -28.38 -17.62
CA ASN A 7 48.51 -29.60 -18.44
C ASN A 7 47.49 -30.71 -18.07
N SER A 8 46.63 -31.24 -18.96
CA SER A 8 46.76 -32.17 -20.12
C SER A 8 46.92 -33.66 -19.75
N SER A 9 46.02 -34.49 -20.32
CA SER A 9 45.79 -35.95 -20.29
C SER A 9 47.00 -36.86 -20.61
N PRO A 10 46.97 -38.22 -20.51
CA PRO A 10 46.30 -39.12 -21.51
C PRO A 10 45.87 -40.57 -21.11
N GLN A 11 44.95 -41.14 -21.92
CA GLN A 11 44.76 -42.50 -22.54
C GLN A 11 45.37 -43.85 -22.07
N GLY A 12 44.59 -44.95 -22.30
CA GLY A 12 44.98 -46.37 -22.60
C GLY A 12 44.53 -47.41 -21.54
N ASP A 13 44.13 -48.68 -21.78
CA ASP A 13 43.86 -49.54 -22.96
C ASP A 13 43.27 -50.93 -22.49
N GLN A 14 42.26 -51.47 -23.21
CA GLN A 14 41.96 -52.90 -23.61
C GLN A 14 41.87 -54.12 -22.61
N PRO A 15 41.46 -55.39 -22.98
CA PRO A 15 40.89 -55.98 -24.24
C PRO A 15 39.75 -57.10 -24.17
N THR A 16 38.94 -57.22 -25.24
CA THR A 16 38.44 -58.40 -26.09
C THR A 16 37.87 -59.74 -25.53
N PRO A 17 37.32 -60.72 -26.34
CA PRO A 17 36.81 -60.75 -27.75
C PRO A 17 35.51 -61.60 -28.00
N SER A 18 35.04 -61.62 -29.27
CA SER A 18 34.65 -62.80 -30.12
C SER A 18 33.25 -62.71 -30.75
N ASP A 19 32.97 -63.16 -31.98
CA ASP A 19 33.67 -63.26 -33.27
C ASP A 19 32.62 -63.61 -34.34
N SER A 20 32.97 -63.47 -35.62
CA SER A 20 32.37 -64.03 -36.86
C SER A 20 31.04 -63.44 -37.42
N ASP A 21 30.85 -63.24 -38.72
CA ASP A 21 31.75 -63.16 -39.89
C ASP A 21 30.96 -62.60 -41.11
N HIS A 22 31.71 -62.01 -42.05
CA HIS A 22 31.35 -61.35 -43.31
C HIS A 22 31.05 -62.34 -44.47
N PRO A 23 30.50 -61.95 -45.65
CA PRO A 23 31.22 -61.21 -46.74
C PRO A 23 30.35 -60.15 -47.49
N LEU A 24 30.83 -58.98 -47.95
CA LEU A 24 31.79 -58.61 -49.01
C LEU A 24 31.38 -58.97 -50.46
N GLN A 25 31.09 -57.94 -51.28
CA GLN A 25 31.68 -57.60 -52.61
C GLN A 25 30.94 -56.40 -53.22
N GLU A 26 31.58 -55.23 -53.42
CA GLU A 26 32.37 -54.79 -54.60
C GLU A 26 31.52 -54.45 -55.85
N GLY A 27 31.78 -53.28 -56.45
CA GLY A 27 31.49 -53.07 -57.88
C GLY A 27 30.97 -51.70 -58.32
N GLU A 28 31.91 -50.81 -58.63
CA GLU A 28 31.97 -49.94 -59.82
C GLU A 28 30.94 -48.84 -60.13
N ALA A 29 31.53 -47.73 -60.58
CA ALA A 29 30.90 -46.53 -61.12
C ALA A 29 30.32 -46.73 -62.53
N ARG A 30 29.23 -46.03 -62.84
CA ARG A 30 28.96 -45.51 -64.20
C ARG A 30 27.99 -44.33 -64.19
N GLN A 31 28.38 -43.29 -64.94
CA GLN A 31 27.58 -42.13 -65.29
C GLN A 31 26.30 -42.53 -66.05
N GLY A 32 25.20 -41.87 -65.73
CA GLY A 32 23.95 -41.93 -66.50
C GLY A 32 23.12 -40.69 -66.19
N ALA A 33 23.05 -39.78 -67.16
CA ALA A 33 22.19 -38.60 -67.13
C ALA A 33 20.71 -39.02 -67.02
N GLY A 34 19.98 -38.39 -66.12
CA GLY A 34 18.54 -38.56 -65.95
C GLY A 34 17.97 -37.37 -65.17
N GLU A 35 17.16 -36.58 -65.86
CA GLU A 35 16.45 -35.41 -65.34
C GLU A 35 15.77 -35.69 -64.00
N SER A 36 16.13 -34.91 -62.98
CA SER A 36 15.44 -34.91 -61.69
C SER A 36 14.63 -33.62 -61.57
N GLN A 37 13.33 -33.73 -61.82
CA GLN A 37 12.35 -32.70 -61.51
C GLN A 37 12.40 -32.34 -60.01
N GLU A 38 12.52 -31.05 -59.75
CA GLU A 38 12.47 -30.43 -58.43
C GLU A 38 11.09 -30.69 -57.79
N GLN A 39 11.05 -31.54 -56.76
CA GLN A 39 9.84 -31.81 -55.97
C GLN A 39 9.46 -30.56 -55.16
N GLN A 40 8.39 -29.88 -55.59
CA GLN A 40 7.67 -28.90 -54.77
C GLN A 40 7.18 -29.55 -53.45
N PRO A 41 7.19 -28.82 -52.32
CA PRO A 41 6.64 -29.33 -51.07
C PRO A 41 5.13 -29.58 -51.22
N ARG A 42 4.70 -30.80 -50.90
CA ARG A 42 3.28 -31.20 -50.87
C ARG A 42 2.48 -30.22 -50.02
N LYS A 43 1.43 -29.63 -50.62
CA LYS A 43 0.34 -28.99 -49.87
C LYS A 43 -0.22 -29.99 -48.85
N PRO A 44 -0.53 -29.56 -47.61
CA PRO A 44 -1.17 -30.44 -46.64
C PRO A 44 -2.52 -30.91 -47.19
N SER A 45 -2.81 -32.20 -46.99
CA SER A 45 -4.09 -32.83 -47.31
C SER A 45 -5.24 -32.07 -46.67
N PRO A 46 -6.42 -31.97 -47.31
CA PRO A 46 -7.59 -31.39 -46.68
C PRO A 46 -7.97 -32.24 -45.44
N PRO A 47 -8.38 -31.61 -44.33
CA PRO A 47 -8.77 -32.33 -43.13
C PRO A 47 -10.00 -33.21 -43.41
N THR A 48 -10.08 -34.35 -42.72
CA THR A 48 -11.16 -35.33 -42.90
C THR A 48 -12.50 -34.76 -42.42
N HIS A 49 -13.59 -35.29 -42.99
CA HIS A 49 -14.96 -34.83 -42.73
C HIS A 49 -15.36 -34.81 -41.24
N GLU A 50 -14.68 -35.58 -40.38
CA GLU A 50 -14.91 -35.65 -38.93
C GLU A 50 -14.19 -34.55 -38.12
N GLU A 51 -12.94 -34.18 -38.46
CA GLU A 51 -12.26 -33.02 -37.85
C GLU A 51 -12.99 -31.71 -38.20
N HIS A 52 -13.49 -31.65 -39.43
CA HIS A 52 -14.38 -30.59 -39.86
C HIS A 52 -15.66 -30.55 -39.00
N ARG A 53 -16.30 -31.71 -38.72
CA ARG A 53 -17.52 -31.87 -37.90
C ARG A 53 -17.39 -31.45 -36.45
N GLN A 54 -16.29 -31.76 -35.78
CA GLN A 54 -16.10 -31.34 -34.39
C GLN A 54 -15.83 -29.83 -34.26
N SER A 55 -15.21 -29.19 -35.26
CA SER A 55 -15.14 -27.72 -35.33
C SER A 55 -16.48 -27.06 -35.72
N TYR A 56 -17.39 -27.82 -36.37
CA TYR A 56 -18.67 -27.31 -36.88
C TYR A 56 -19.69 -27.02 -35.77
N GLU A 57 -19.73 -27.79 -34.68
CA GLU A 57 -20.69 -27.56 -33.59
C GLU A 57 -20.36 -26.32 -32.74
N GLN A 58 -19.07 -25.97 -32.61
CA GLN A 58 -18.60 -24.92 -31.70
C GLN A 58 -19.00 -23.48 -32.12
N TYR A 59 -19.37 -23.28 -33.39
CA TYR A 59 -19.58 -21.96 -34.00
C TYR A 59 -20.95 -21.81 -34.68
N ARG A 60 -21.93 -22.66 -34.35
CA ARG A 60 -23.25 -22.65 -35.01
C ARG A 60 -24.04 -21.37 -34.64
N PRO A 61 -24.37 -20.48 -35.61
CA PRO A 61 -25.28 -19.37 -35.37
C PRO A 61 -26.70 -19.90 -35.12
N LEU A 62 -27.53 -19.13 -34.40
CA LEU A 62 -28.94 -19.51 -34.15
C LEU A 62 -29.84 -19.41 -35.40
N SER A 63 -29.32 -19.02 -36.57
CA SER A 63 -30.08 -18.70 -37.78
C SER A 63 -29.79 -19.71 -38.90
N PRO A 64 -30.67 -20.70 -39.14
CA PRO A 64 -30.42 -21.78 -40.10
C PRO A 64 -30.38 -21.36 -41.58
N GLY A 65 -30.92 -20.19 -41.93
CA GLY A 65 -31.19 -19.83 -43.33
C GLY A 65 -30.10 -19.02 -44.07
N LEU A 66 -29.02 -18.60 -43.41
CA LEU A 66 -27.97 -17.76 -44.00
C LEU A 66 -26.80 -18.54 -44.60
N GLU A 67 -26.56 -19.78 -44.16
CA GLU A 67 -25.55 -20.65 -44.77
C GLU A 67 -25.98 -21.10 -46.18
N GLU A 68 -27.28 -21.20 -46.45
CA GLU A 68 -27.85 -21.56 -47.77
C GLU A 68 -28.11 -20.35 -48.69
N ALA A 69 -27.73 -19.13 -48.27
CA ALA A 69 -27.99 -17.91 -49.01
C ALA A 69 -27.10 -17.76 -50.26
N ASP A 70 -27.71 -17.32 -51.35
CA ASP A 70 -27.13 -17.11 -52.68
C ASP A 70 -25.95 -16.10 -52.68
N GLU A 71 -25.02 -16.20 -53.63
CA GLU A 71 -23.73 -15.44 -53.61
C GLU A 71 -23.94 -13.92 -53.62
N ARG A 72 -24.99 -13.43 -54.29
CA ARG A 72 -25.40 -12.01 -54.26
C ARG A 72 -25.86 -11.56 -52.87
N THR A 73 -26.56 -12.42 -52.14
CA THR A 73 -27.05 -12.12 -50.79
C THR A 73 -25.87 -12.00 -49.82
N ARG A 74 -24.86 -12.85 -49.98
CA ARG A 74 -23.60 -12.79 -49.21
C ARG A 74 -22.79 -11.51 -49.46
N LEU A 75 -22.83 -10.99 -50.69
CA LEU A 75 -22.20 -9.71 -51.07
C LEU A 75 -22.93 -8.46 -50.51
N LEU A 76 -24.22 -8.60 -50.15
CA LEU A 76 -25.03 -7.53 -49.56
C LEU A 76 -24.93 -7.46 -48.04
N ILE A 77 -24.29 -8.44 -47.40
CA ILE A 77 -24.11 -8.49 -45.95
C ILE A 77 -23.16 -7.36 -45.54
N SER A 78 -23.72 -6.33 -44.90
CA SER A 78 -22.94 -5.24 -44.32
C SER A 78 -22.23 -5.70 -43.05
N ALA A 79 -21.16 -5.00 -42.66
CA ALA A 79 -20.43 -5.28 -41.41
C ALA A 79 -21.30 -5.13 -40.13
N GLU A 80 -22.53 -4.64 -40.26
CA GLU A 80 -23.50 -4.39 -39.20
C GLU A 80 -24.64 -5.43 -39.19
N ASP A 81 -24.59 -6.45 -40.04
CA ASP A 81 -25.62 -7.50 -40.08
C ASP A 81 -25.67 -8.26 -38.73
N PRO A 82 -26.86 -8.39 -38.10
CA PRO A 82 -27.03 -9.15 -36.86
C PRO A 82 -26.55 -10.61 -36.96
N ALA A 83 -26.43 -11.17 -38.16
CA ALA A 83 -25.86 -12.49 -38.40
C ALA A 83 -24.37 -12.60 -38.03
N ILE A 84 -23.60 -11.51 -38.15
CA ILE A 84 -22.16 -11.45 -37.85
C ILE A 84 -21.90 -11.02 -36.41
N ASN A 85 -22.95 -10.86 -35.59
CA ASN A 85 -22.80 -10.49 -34.19
C ASN A 85 -22.10 -11.62 -33.40
N PRO A 86 -20.90 -11.37 -32.81
CA PRO A 86 -20.16 -12.39 -32.06
C PRO A 86 -20.97 -12.97 -30.89
N TYR A 87 -21.93 -12.22 -30.34
CA TYR A 87 -22.77 -12.67 -29.22
C TYR A 87 -23.79 -13.77 -29.59
N ASN A 88 -23.97 -14.09 -30.87
CA ASN A 88 -24.79 -15.25 -31.25
C ASN A 88 -24.11 -16.58 -30.85
N ILE A 89 -22.78 -16.58 -30.72
CA ILE A 89 -22.00 -17.75 -30.35
C ILE A 89 -22.19 -18.06 -28.86
N PHE A 90 -22.48 -19.32 -28.54
CA PHE A 90 -22.70 -19.77 -27.17
C PHE A 90 -21.52 -19.42 -26.24
N TRP A 91 -20.29 -19.68 -26.68
CA TRP A 91 -19.11 -19.47 -25.84
C TRP A 91 -18.87 -18.01 -25.48
N ILE A 92 -19.18 -17.08 -26.38
CA ILE A 92 -19.10 -15.63 -26.12
C ILE A 92 -20.15 -15.21 -25.09
N ARG A 93 -21.37 -15.77 -25.16
CA ARG A 93 -22.41 -15.53 -24.13
C ARG A 93 -21.99 -16.05 -22.76
N THR A 94 -21.35 -17.22 -22.71
CA THR A 94 -20.84 -17.80 -21.47
C THR A 94 -19.70 -16.95 -20.88
N MET A 95 -18.75 -16.51 -21.70
CA MET A 95 -17.69 -15.58 -21.27
C MET A 95 -18.27 -14.27 -20.71
N ARG A 96 -19.34 -13.74 -21.31
CA ARG A 96 -20.04 -12.57 -20.78
C ARG A 96 -20.68 -12.82 -19.40
N ARG A 97 -21.36 -13.97 -19.23
CA ARG A 97 -21.96 -14.36 -17.93
C ARG A 97 -20.88 -14.53 -16.85
N LEU A 98 -19.75 -15.14 -17.19
CA LEU A 98 -18.60 -15.26 -16.29
C LEU A 98 -18.00 -13.89 -15.95
N SER A 99 -17.88 -12.99 -16.93
CA SER A 99 -17.41 -11.62 -16.69
C SER A 99 -18.34 -10.86 -15.73
N LEU A 100 -19.66 -11.07 -15.83
CA LEU A 100 -20.63 -10.53 -14.87
C LEU A 100 -20.44 -11.12 -13.47
N LEU A 101 -20.25 -12.43 -13.36
CA LEU A 101 -19.96 -13.09 -12.08
C LEU A 101 -18.68 -12.51 -11.44
N PHE A 102 -17.60 -12.36 -12.21
CA PHE A 102 -16.35 -11.77 -11.74
C PHE A 102 -16.52 -10.31 -11.33
N ALA A 103 -17.31 -9.53 -12.06
CA ALA A 103 -17.61 -8.14 -11.69
C ALA A 103 -18.38 -8.06 -10.37
N VAL A 104 -19.41 -8.90 -10.20
CA VAL A 104 -20.18 -8.99 -8.94
C VAL A 104 -19.27 -9.41 -7.78
N PHE A 105 -18.42 -10.41 -7.98
CA PHE A 105 -17.45 -10.84 -6.98
C PHE A 105 -16.50 -9.70 -6.60
N ALA A 106 -15.95 -8.98 -7.59
CA ALA A 106 -15.06 -7.84 -7.34
C ALA A 106 -15.77 -6.70 -6.57
N VAL A 107 -17.04 -6.41 -6.87
CA VAL A 107 -17.84 -5.43 -6.12
C VAL A 107 -18.05 -5.88 -4.68
N ILE A 108 -18.37 -7.15 -4.44
CA ILE A 108 -18.48 -7.71 -3.09
C ILE A 108 -17.15 -7.57 -2.34
N MET A 109 -16.02 -7.90 -2.97
CA MET A 109 -14.69 -7.71 -2.37
C MET A 109 -14.45 -6.25 -2.01
N PHE A 110 -14.77 -5.31 -2.91
CA PHE A 110 -14.60 -3.88 -2.64
C PHE A 110 -15.43 -3.43 -1.43
N LEU A 111 -16.68 -3.85 -1.33
CA LEU A 111 -17.54 -3.55 -0.19
C LEU A 111 -17.00 -4.15 1.11
N LEU A 112 -16.48 -5.38 1.08
CA LEU A 112 -15.85 -6.01 2.25
C LEU A 112 -14.61 -5.24 2.72
N PHE A 113 -13.77 -4.78 1.79
CA PHE A 113 -12.60 -3.95 2.13
C PHE A 113 -12.97 -2.56 2.62
N LEU A 114 -14.04 -1.96 2.07
CA LEU A 114 -14.57 -0.70 2.54
C LEU A 114 -15.09 -0.83 3.98
N ILE A 115 -15.84 -1.89 4.29
CA ILE A 115 -16.33 -2.17 5.64
C ILE A 115 -15.16 -2.47 6.58
N SER A 116 -14.14 -3.18 6.11
CA SER A 116 -13.00 -3.56 6.95
C SER A 116 -12.14 -2.38 7.42
N MET A 117 -12.29 -1.20 6.81
CA MET A 117 -11.69 0.05 7.31
C MET A 117 -12.29 0.54 8.62
N PHE A 118 -13.54 0.18 8.92
CA PHE A 118 -14.24 0.60 10.13
C PHE A 118 -14.19 -0.48 11.21
N PHE A 119 -14.27 -1.74 10.79
CA PHE A 119 -14.28 -2.90 11.67
C PHE A 119 -13.31 -3.95 11.17
N THR A 120 -12.39 -4.40 12.02
CA THR A 120 -11.45 -5.43 11.60
C THR A 120 -12.17 -6.76 11.39
N ILE A 121 -12.23 -7.21 10.14
CA ILE A 121 -12.67 -8.56 9.81
C ILE A 121 -11.46 -9.48 9.88
N PRO A 122 -11.50 -10.57 10.67
CA PRO A 122 -10.42 -11.55 10.73
C PRO A 122 -10.01 -12.00 9.32
N ALA A 123 -8.70 -12.14 9.10
CA ALA A 123 -8.08 -12.45 7.80
C ALA A 123 -8.10 -11.34 6.72
N LEU A 124 -8.82 -10.23 6.92
CA LEU A 124 -8.84 -9.09 5.97
C LEU A 124 -7.99 -7.89 6.39
N HIS A 125 -7.21 -8.01 7.47
CA HIS A 125 -6.35 -6.94 7.97
C HIS A 125 -5.00 -6.89 7.24
N THR A 126 -4.55 -5.67 6.92
CA THR A 126 -3.21 -5.43 6.36
C THR A 126 -2.44 -4.39 7.17
N ARG A 127 -1.12 -4.55 7.22
CA ARG A 127 -0.22 -3.72 8.01
C ARG A 127 0.13 -2.39 7.33
N GLY A 128 0.03 -2.30 6.00
CA GLY A 128 0.22 -1.08 5.21
C GLY A 128 -1.03 -0.19 5.11
N GLY A 129 -2.20 -0.75 5.44
CA GLY A 129 -3.51 -0.14 5.23
C GLY A 129 -4.20 -0.67 3.98
N ASN A 130 -5.54 -0.56 3.92
CA ASN A 130 -6.34 -1.25 2.89
C ASN A 130 -6.48 -0.45 1.57
N PHE A 131 -5.88 0.73 1.43
CA PHE A 131 -6.13 1.62 0.30
C PHE A 131 -5.59 1.10 -1.04
N LEU A 132 -4.37 0.53 -1.07
CA LEU A 132 -3.82 -0.04 -2.31
C LEU A 132 -4.68 -1.21 -2.80
N ILE A 133 -5.05 -2.11 -1.89
CA ILE A 133 -5.94 -3.24 -2.17
C ILE A 133 -7.27 -2.76 -2.75
N MET A 134 -7.89 -1.75 -2.15
CA MET A 134 -9.15 -1.19 -2.66
C MET A 134 -8.98 -0.58 -4.06
N MET A 135 -7.88 0.12 -4.32
CA MET A 135 -7.58 0.67 -5.65
C MET A 135 -7.39 -0.42 -6.70
N LEU A 136 -6.69 -1.51 -6.38
CA LEU A 136 -6.51 -2.66 -7.28
C LEU A 136 -7.85 -3.36 -7.59
N VAL A 137 -8.70 -3.55 -6.59
CA VAL A 137 -10.06 -4.08 -6.79
C VAL A 137 -10.88 -3.12 -7.64
N LEU A 138 -10.77 -1.81 -7.45
CA LEU A 138 -11.47 -0.81 -8.26
C LEU A 138 -11.01 -0.82 -9.71
N VAL A 139 -9.70 -0.95 -9.97
CA VAL A 139 -9.14 -1.16 -11.32
C VAL A 139 -9.74 -2.41 -11.95
N SER A 140 -9.85 -3.51 -11.20
CA SER A 140 -10.49 -4.75 -11.67
C SER A 140 -11.98 -4.55 -12.00
N ILE A 141 -12.72 -3.86 -11.14
CA ILE A 141 -14.14 -3.52 -11.37
C ILE A 141 -14.28 -2.67 -12.63
N GLY A 142 -13.47 -1.61 -12.77
CA GLY A 142 -13.49 -0.73 -13.94
C GLY A 142 -13.21 -1.50 -15.22
N ASN A 143 -12.16 -2.32 -15.21
CA ASN A 143 -11.78 -3.14 -16.35
C ASN A 143 -12.88 -4.12 -16.79
N LEU A 144 -13.48 -4.84 -15.84
CA LEU A 144 -14.59 -5.77 -16.11
C LEU A 144 -15.87 -5.05 -16.54
N ALA A 145 -16.20 -3.92 -15.89
CA ALA A 145 -17.39 -3.14 -16.21
C ALA A 145 -17.33 -2.59 -17.64
N ILE A 146 -16.20 -2.00 -18.05
CA ILE A 146 -16.02 -1.49 -19.41
C ILE A 146 -16.18 -2.62 -20.43
N SER A 147 -15.58 -3.79 -20.16
CA SER A 147 -15.73 -4.97 -21.03
C SER A 147 -17.18 -5.47 -21.13
N LEU A 148 -17.99 -5.31 -20.08
CA LEU A 148 -19.42 -5.69 -20.07
C LEU A 148 -20.33 -4.66 -20.76
N PHE A 149 -19.98 -3.38 -20.67
CA PHE A 149 -20.73 -2.26 -21.25
C PHE A 149 -20.34 -1.97 -22.71
N ALA A 150 -19.11 -2.27 -23.12
CA ALA A 150 -18.68 -2.14 -24.51
C ALA A 150 -19.35 -3.24 -25.34
N PHE A 151 -20.42 -2.89 -26.05
CA PHE A 151 -21.15 -3.80 -26.95
C PHE A 151 -20.44 -3.98 -28.32
N GLY A 152 -19.26 -3.39 -28.50
CA GLY A 152 -18.53 -3.29 -29.77
C GLY A 152 -17.38 -4.27 -29.93
N ILE A 153 -16.84 -4.34 -31.16
CA ILE A 153 -15.63 -5.10 -31.44
C ILE A 153 -14.42 -4.35 -30.90
N PRO A 154 -13.58 -4.99 -30.07
CA PRO A 154 -12.45 -4.32 -29.43
C PRO A 154 -11.50 -3.77 -30.47
N SER A 155 -11.10 -2.51 -30.28
CA SER A 155 -10.20 -1.82 -31.19
C SER A 155 -8.77 -2.35 -31.05
N LYS A 156 -7.93 -2.20 -32.09
CA LYS A 156 -6.50 -2.57 -31.99
C LYS A 156 -5.81 -1.79 -30.87
N SER A 157 -6.12 -0.50 -30.73
CA SER A 157 -5.60 0.39 -29.69
C SER A 157 -5.99 -0.08 -28.28
N GLU A 158 -7.25 -0.46 -28.08
CA GLU A 158 -7.72 -0.99 -26.79
C GLU A 158 -6.97 -2.26 -26.37
N ARG A 159 -6.69 -3.15 -27.31
CA ARG A 159 -5.89 -4.36 -27.02
C ARG A 159 -4.46 -4.03 -26.63
N ILE A 160 -3.85 -3.03 -27.29
CA ILE A 160 -2.50 -2.56 -26.94
C ILE A 160 -2.50 -2.02 -25.50
N VAL A 161 -3.48 -1.18 -25.15
CA VAL A 161 -3.63 -0.63 -23.80
C VAL A 161 -3.80 -1.74 -22.76
N ASN A 162 -4.63 -2.75 -23.02
CA ASN A 162 -4.79 -3.89 -22.13
C ASN A 162 -3.52 -4.74 -21.96
N TRP A 163 -2.75 -4.94 -23.02
CA TRP A 163 -1.42 -5.60 -22.94
C TRP A 163 -0.45 -4.79 -22.08
N MET A 164 -0.41 -3.46 -22.27
CA MET A 164 0.44 -2.58 -21.44
C MET A 164 0.00 -2.63 -19.98
N MET A 165 -1.29 -2.57 -19.70
CA MET A 165 -1.83 -2.64 -18.35
C MET A 165 -1.44 -3.97 -17.68
N MET A 166 -1.56 -5.10 -18.37
CA MET A 166 -1.09 -6.39 -17.86
C MET A 166 0.41 -6.38 -17.55
N ALA A 167 1.23 -5.80 -18.43
CA ALA A 167 2.68 -5.72 -18.21
C ALA A 167 3.03 -4.89 -16.96
N PHE A 168 2.38 -3.75 -16.74
CA PHE A 168 2.57 -2.95 -15.53
C PHE A 168 2.11 -3.69 -14.26
N LEU A 169 0.96 -4.37 -14.28
CA LEU A 169 0.49 -5.16 -13.14
C LEU A 169 1.45 -6.32 -12.79
N LEU A 170 2.10 -6.92 -13.78
CA LEU A 170 3.15 -7.92 -13.54
C LEU A 170 4.40 -7.30 -12.90
N ILE A 171 4.78 -6.08 -13.30
CA ILE A 171 5.86 -5.32 -12.65
C ILE A 171 5.48 -4.99 -11.20
N ASP A 172 4.24 -4.60 -10.93
CA ASP A 172 3.76 -4.32 -9.58
C ASP A 172 3.87 -5.55 -8.67
N LEU A 173 3.52 -6.73 -9.18
CA LEU A 173 3.71 -7.99 -8.45
C LEU A 173 5.18 -8.23 -8.10
N ILE A 174 6.11 -7.93 -9.03
CA ILE A 174 7.55 -8.05 -8.77
C ILE A 174 7.98 -7.11 -7.64
N PHE A 175 7.54 -5.84 -7.65
CA PHE A 175 7.86 -4.90 -6.56
C PHE A 175 7.34 -5.38 -5.21
N ILE A 176 6.09 -5.84 -5.14
CA ILE A 176 5.47 -6.32 -3.90
C ILE A 176 6.21 -7.54 -3.33
N VAL A 177 6.61 -8.49 -4.18
CA VAL A 177 7.27 -9.73 -3.74
C VAL A 177 8.76 -9.53 -3.42
N SER A 178 9.44 -8.66 -4.17
CA SER A 178 10.90 -8.48 -4.06
C SER A 178 11.34 -7.62 -2.87
N ALA A 179 10.55 -6.61 -2.49
CA ALA A 179 10.92 -5.70 -1.41
C ALA A 179 10.37 -6.19 -0.06
N PRO A 180 11.21 -6.58 0.93
CA PRO A 180 10.75 -7.16 2.19
C PRO A 180 9.78 -6.26 2.96
N LYS A 181 10.01 -4.94 2.90
CA LYS A 181 9.16 -3.93 3.54
C LYS A 181 7.77 -3.92 2.90
N LEU A 182 7.67 -3.86 1.57
CA LEU A 182 6.40 -3.94 0.85
C LEU A 182 5.73 -5.28 1.06
N ARG A 183 6.48 -6.38 1.05
CA ARG A 183 5.94 -7.72 1.31
C ARG A 183 5.27 -7.82 2.68
N ASN A 184 5.80 -7.15 3.69
CA ASN A 184 5.21 -7.15 5.03
C ASN A 184 4.04 -6.15 5.21
N TYR A 185 4.03 -5.05 4.46
CA TYR A 185 2.99 -4.02 4.54
C TYR A 185 1.81 -4.32 3.61
N GLU A 186 2.13 -4.44 2.32
CA GLU A 186 1.19 -4.59 1.21
C GLU A 186 1.08 -6.05 0.75
N GLY A 187 2.19 -6.81 0.78
CA GLY A 187 2.30 -8.17 0.26
C GLY A 187 2.01 -9.28 1.27
N ASN A 188 1.20 -9.00 2.29
CA ASN A 188 0.57 -10.08 3.06
C ASN A 188 -0.18 -11.01 2.09
N VAL A 189 -0.47 -12.25 2.50
CA VAL A 189 -1.16 -13.25 1.66
C VAL A 189 -2.35 -12.64 0.90
N LEU A 190 -3.13 -11.82 1.60
CA LEU A 190 -4.27 -11.11 1.03
C LEU A 190 -3.91 -10.12 -0.09
N GLY A 191 -2.90 -9.26 0.09
CA GLY A 191 -2.51 -8.29 -0.93
C GLY A 191 -1.94 -8.96 -2.18
N ILE A 192 -1.20 -10.06 -2.02
CA ILE A 192 -0.75 -10.89 -3.15
C ILE A 192 -1.95 -11.51 -3.88
N LEU A 193 -2.94 -12.06 -3.16
CA LEU A 193 -4.15 -12.62 -3.77
C LEU A 193 -4.94 -11.58 -4.57
N ILE A 194 -5.05 -10.35 -4.07
CA ILE A 194 -5.75 -9.26 -4.78
C ILE A 194 -4.95 -8.78 -5.98
N MET A 195 -3.62 -8.71 -5.88
CA MET A 195 -2.77 -8.43 -7.03
C MET A 195 -2.95 -9.50 -8.12
N LEU A 196 -2.93 -10.78 -7.74
CA LEU A 196 -3.18 -11.90 -8.66
C LEU A 196 -4.58 -11.84 -9.27
N TRP A 197 -5.60 -11.48 -8.49
CA TRP A 197 -6.96 -11.26 -9.00
C TRP A 197 -7.00 -10.12 -10.02
N THR A 198 -6.25 -9.05 -9.78
CA THR A 198 -6.21 -7.88 -10.68
C THR A 198 -5.51 -8.23 -12.00
N ILE A 199 -4.40 -8.98 -11.94
CA ILE A 199 -3.74 -9.54 -13.11
C ILE A 199 -4.67 -10.50 -13.86
N PHE A 200 -5.37 -11.37 -13.12
CA PHE A 200 -6.34 -12.31 -13.70
C PHE A 200 -7.47 -11.58 -14.41
N SER A 201 -8.06 -10.54 -13.80
CA SER A 201 -9.16 -9.79 -14.40
C SER A 201 -8.70 -9.03 -15.66
N ALA A 202 -7.49 -8.46 -15.65
CA ALA A 202 -6.86 -7.86 -16.83
C ALA A 202 -6.63 -8.89 -17.95
N GLY A 203 -6.06 -10.04 -17.61
CA GLY A 203 -5.85 -11.15 -18.55
C GLY A 203 -7.15 -11.73 -19.08
N TRP A 204 -8.20 -11.79 -18.26
CA TRP A 204 -9.52 -12.27 -18.64
C TRP A 204 -10.18 -11.35 -19.66
N VAL A 205 -10.18 -10.03 -19.43
CA VAL A 205 -10.71 -9.05 -20.41
C VAL A 205 -9.94 -9.14 -21.73
N LEU A 206 -8.62 -9.27 -21.68
CA LEU A 206 -7.81 -9.47 -22.87
C LEU A 206 -8.15 -10.77 -23.61
N ALA A 207 -8.35 -11.87 -22.89
CA ALA A 207 -8.76 -13.16 -23.45
C ALA A 207 -10.16 -13.07 -24.10
N CYS A 208 -11.12 -12.41 -23.46
CA CYS A 208 -12.43 -12.11 -24.03
C CYS A 208 -12.30 -11.29 -25.32
N ASN A 209 -11.47 -10.25 -25.33
CA ASN A 209 -11.25 -9.40 -26.50
C ASN A 209 -10.65 -10.19 -27.68
N LEU A 210 -9.68 -11.07 -27.40
CA LEU A 210 -9.08 -11.96 -28.41
C LEU A 210 -10.06 -13.03 -28.89
N ALA A 211 -10.89 -13.58 -28.00
CA ALA A 211 -11.91 -14.56 -28.35
C ALA A 211 -12.97 -13.97 -29.27
N VAL A 212 -13.51 -12.79 -28.94
CA VAL A 212 -14.48 -12.05 -29.77
C VAL A 212 -13.90 -11.75 -31.15
N GLU A 213 -12.64 -11.32 -31.24
CA GLU A 213 -11.99 -11.08 -32.52
C GLU A 213 -11.81 -12.36 -33.34
N ARG A 214 -11.33 -13.44 -32.73
CA ARG A 214 -11.16 -14.75 -33.41
C ARG A 214 -12.49 -15.29 -33.91
N SER A 215 -13.52 -15.27 -33.06
CA SER A 215 -14.86 -15.71 -33.41
C SER A 215 -15.47 -14.90 -34.54
N ARG A 216 -15.28 -13.58 -34.55
CA ARG A 216 -15.73 -12.73 -35.65
C ARG A 216 -15.03 -13.07 -36.96
N ARG A 217 -13.70 -13.23 -36.94
CA ARG A 217 -12.93 -13.63 -38.14
C ARG A 217 -13.45 -14.95 -38.72
N GLY A 218 -13.76 -15.92 -37.85
CA GLY A 218 -14.36 -17.19 -38.26
C GLY A 218 -15.75 -17.02 -38.88
N LEU A 219 -16.60 -16.12 -38.36
CA LEU A 219 -17.91 -15.82 -38.95
C LEU A 219 -17.80 -15.10 -40.31
N GLU A 220 -16.86 -14.16 -40.44
CA GLU A 220 -16.62 -13.43 -41.70
C GLU A 220 -16.11 -14.36 -42.81
N GLU A 221 -15.14 -15.23 -42.50
CA GLU A 221 -14.62 -16.21 -43.47
C GLU A 221 -15.70 -17.22 -43.90
N ARG A 222 -16.63 -17.58 -43.00
CA ARG A 222 -17.72 -18.53 -43.30
C ARG A 222 -18.87 -17.91 -44.10
N LEU A 223 -19.37 -16.74 -43.69
CA LEU A 223 -20.58 -16.15 -44.25
C LEU A 223 -20.30 -15.32 -45.52
N ILE A 224 -19.12 -14.71 -45.61
CA ILE A 224 -18.80 -13.72 -46.66
C ILE A 224 -17.63 -14.21 -47.55
N GLY A 225 -16.84 -15.19 -47.11
CA GLY A 225 -15.74 -15.79 -47.90
C GLY A 225 -14.51 -14.90 -48.07
N HIS A 226 -14.55 -13.65 -47.61
CA HIS A 226 -13.42 -12.72 -47.63
C HIS A 226 -13.42 -11.83 -46.39
N ARG A 227 -12.25 -11.29 -46.03
CA ARG A 227 -12.13 -10.38 -44.88
C ARG A 227 -12.68 -9.02 -45.24
N LEU A 228 -13.73 -8.60 -44.53
CA LEU A 228 -14.10 -7.20 -44.49
C LEU A 228 -12.98 -6.45 -43.77
N SER A 229 -12.14 -5.75 -44.52
CA SER A 229 -11.21 -4.81 -43.89
C SER A 229 -12.04 -3.83 -43.09
N SER A 230 -11.95 -3.90 -41.75
CA SER A 230 -12.60 -2.98 -40.80
C SER A 230 -12.43 -1.49 -41.12
N SER A 231 -11.53 -1.14 -42.04
CA SER A 231 -11.33 0.18 -42.62
C SER A 231 -12.37 0.62 -43.67
N ARG A 232 -13.26 -0.26 -44.13
CA ARG A 232 -14.25 0.04 -45.20
C ARG A 232 -15.72 0.02 -44.73
N ALA A 233 -15.98 -0.35 -43.47
CA ALA A 233 -17.26 -0.12 -42.83
C ALA A 233 -17.28 1.31 -42.29
N GLN A 234 -18.06 2.18 -42.93
CA GLN A 234 -18.21 3.58 -42.55
C GLN A 234 -18.90 3.64 -41.17
N ARG A 235 -18.11 3.59 -40.09
CA ARG A 235 -18.65 3.65 -38.73
C ARG A 235 -19.44 4.94 -38.55
N SER A 236 -20.66 4.82 -38.06
CA SER A 236 -21.49 5.99 -37.74
C SER A 236 -20.81 6.86 -36.67
N CYS A 237 -21.06 8.17 -36.67
CA CYS A 237 -20.50 9.11 -35.69
C CYS A 237 -20.73 8.63 -34.24
N ARG A 238 -21.91 8.05 -33.95
CA ARG A 238 -22.23 7.47 -32.64
C ARG A 238 -21.30 6.32 -32.22
N GLN A 239 -20.88 5.48 -33.18
CA GLN A 239 -19.96 4.36 -32.92
C GLN A 239 -18.53 4.86 -32.69
N TRP A 240 -18.11 5.89 -33.43
CA TRP A 240 -16.85 6.57 -33.16
C TRP A 240 -16.82 7.18 -31.76
N CYS A 241 -17.89 7.83 -31.32
CA CYS A 241 -18.00 8.34 -29.96
C CYS A 241 -17.95 7.22 -28.90
N SER A 242 -18.60 6.07 -29.13
CA SER A 242 -18.54 4.92 -28.20
C SER A 242 -17.13 4.38 -28.06
N VAL A 243 -16.46 4.13 -29.19
CA VAL A 243 -15.10 3.58 -29.21
C VAL A 243 -14.09 4.57 -28.64
N MET A 244 -14.29 5.88 -28.88
CA MET A 244 -13.45 6.93 -28.31
C MET A 244 -13.60 7.00 -26.79
N TRP A 245 -14.84 6.98 -26.29
CA TRP A 245 -15.10 6.94 -24.85
C TRP A 245 -14.47 5.71 -24.19
N GLU A 246 -14.71 4.52 -24.74
CA GLU A 246 -14.13 3.26 -24.24
C GLU A 246 -12.61 3.32 -24.18
N LEU A 247 -11.97 3.80 -25.25
CA LEU A 247 -10.52 3.99 -25.30
C LEU A 247 -10.03 4.99 -24.23
N VAL A 248 -10.74 6.11 -24.05
CA VAL A 248 -10.41 7.10 -23.02
C VAL A 248 -10.45 6.48 -21.63
N VAL A 249 -11.50 5.69 -21.30
CA VAL A 249 -11.58 5.05 -19.98
C VAL A 249 -10.46 4.01 -19.79
N PHE A 250 -10.13 3.21 -20.81
CA PHE A 250 -8.99 2.29 -20.72
C PHE A 250 -7.65 3.01 -20.57
N ILE A 251 -7.46 4.16 -21.23
CA ILE A 251 -6.28 5.00 -21.04
C ILE A 251 -6.23 5.53 -19.60
N VAL A 252 -7.37 5.97 -19.05
CA VAL A 252 -7.44 6.41 -17.65
C VAL A 252 -7.06 5.27 -16.71
N LEU A 253 -7.60 4.06 -16.89
CA LEU A 253 -7.21 2.89 -16.10
C LEU A 253 -5.73 2.56 -16.22
N LEU A 254 -5.16 2.61 -17.44
CA LEU A 254 -3.73 2.43 -17.65
C LEU A 254 -2.91 3.50 -16.90
N VAL A 255 -3.31 4.77 -16.96
CA VAL A 255 -2.65 5.85 -16.22
C VAL A 255 -2.71 5.60 -14.72
N LEU A 256 -3.85 5.15 -14.18
CA LEU A 256 -3.96 4.79 -12.76
C LEU A 256 -2.99 3.67 -12.39
N VAL A 257 -2.90 2.61 -13.20
CA VAL A 257 -1.96 1.50 -12.97
C VAL A 257 -0.51 1.98 -13.06
N VAL A 258 -0.16 2.80 -14.05
CA VAL A 258 1.20 3.38 -14.16
C VAL A 258 1.55 4.23 -12.94
N LEU A 259 0.61 5.04 -12.43
CA LEU A 259 0.82 5.82 -11.21
C LEU A 259 1.02 4.92 -9.99
N ILE A 260 0.28 3.82 -9.88
CA ILE A 260 0.48 2.80 -8.84
C ILE A 260 1.89 2.19 -8.96
N THR A 261 2.31 1.80 -10.17
CA THR A 261 3.67 1.27 -10.41
C THR A 261 4.75 2.25 -9.98
N LEU A 262 4.61 3.52 -10.33
CA LEU A 262 5.55 4.57 -9.90
C LEU A 262 5.58 4.70 -8.37
N THR A 263 4.41 4.62 -7.70
CA THR A 263 4.34 4.68 -6.24
C THR A 263 5.05 3.48 -5.61
N LEU A 264 4.81 2.27 -6.11
CA LEU A 264 5.47 1.06 -5.63
C LEU A 264 6.99 1.10 -5.87
N ALA A 265 7.45 1.70 -6.97
CA ALA A 265 8.87 1.90 -7.23
C ALA A 265 9.51 2.85 -6.20
N VAL A 266 8.84 3.96 -5.86
CA VAL A 266 9.30 4.90 -4.83
C VAL A 266 9.29 4.25 -3.44
N ASP A 267 8.21 3.54 -3.09
CA ASP A 267 8.10 2.86 -1.80
C ASP A 267 9.15 1.72 -1.67
N THR A 268 9.46 1.04 -2.78
CA THR A 268 10.57 0.07 -2.87
C THR A 268 11.91 0.75 -2.63
N TYR A 269 12.14 1.94 -3.19
CA TYR A 269 13.35 2.71 -2.91
C TYR A 269 13.43 3.13 -1.43
N ASP A 270 12.32 3.57 -0.85
CA ASP A 270 12.22 3.97 0.56
C ASP A 270 12.40 2.80 1.53
N SER A 271 12.27 1.55 1.06
CA SER A 271 12.56 0.37 1.86
C SER A 271 14.02 0.23 2.29
N ARG A 272 14.93 0.99 1.66
CA ARG A 272 16.36 1.05 2.03
C ARG A 272 16.62 1.79 3.34
N VAL A 273 15.66 2.58 3.82
CA VAL A 273 15.80 3.30 5.08
C VAL A 273 15.37 2.40 6.23
N SER A 274 16.36 1.92 6.98
CA SER A 274 16.14 1.20 8.24
C SER A 274 15.78 2.17 9.36
N PRO A 275 14.81 1.83 10.23
CA PRO A 275 14.54 2.62 11.42
C PRO A 275 15.73 2.59 12.39
N PRO A 276 15.98 3.69 13.13
CA PRO A 276 16.78 3.61 14.34
C PRO A 276 15.98 2.85 15.41
N GLY A 277 16.49 1.75 15.97
CA GLY A 277 15.78 1.00 17.03
C GLY A 277 15.17 -0.31 16.55
N GLN A 278 14.07 -0.73 17.18
CA GLN A 278 13.54 -2.09 17.03
C GLN A 278 12.05 -2.09 16.66
N TYR A 279 11.66 -3.12 15.90
CA TYR A 279 10.26 -3.46 15.66
C TYR A 279 9.80 -4.48 16.70
N VAL A 280 8.69 -4.18 17.38
CA VAL A 280 8.10 -5.06 18.39
C VAL A 280 6.74 -5.51 17.90
N ASN A 281 6.50 -6.82 17.91
CA ASN A 281 5.19 -7.38 17.59
C ASN A 281 4.25 -7.14 18.77
N VAL A 282 3.06 -6.62 18.52
CA VAL A 282 2.07 -6.31 19.57
C VAL A 282 0.74 -6.98 19.25
N GLN A 283 -0.08 -7.21 20.29
CA GLN A 283 -1.37 -7.89 20.19
C GLN A 283 -1.23 -9.24 19.46
N ASP A 284 -0.52 -10.19 20.08
CA ASP A 284 -0.30 -11.54 19.52
C ASP A 284 0.27 -11.59 18.10
N GLY A 285 0.95 -10.52 17.67
CA GLY A 285 1.60 -10.42 16.35
C GLY A 285 0.72 -9.91 15.22
N PHE A 286 -0.44 -9.32 15.49
CA PHE A 286 -1.27 -8.69 14.45
C PHE A 286 -0.50 -7.62 13.68
N TYR A 287 0.24 -6.76 14.38
CA TYR A 287 1.03 -5.69 13.77
C TYR A 287 2.28 -5.39 14.63
N ARG A 288 3.19 -4.57 14.09
CA ARG A 288 4.41 -4.14 14.78
C ARG A 288 4.43 -2.66 15.03
N VAL A 289 4.94 -2.29 16.19
CA VAL A 289 5.26 -0.90 16.51
C VAL A 289 6.77 -0.72 16.56
N HIS A 290 7.20 0.47 16.20
CA HIS A 290 8.58 0.90 16.26
C HIS A 290 8.85 1.58 17.61
N VAL A 291 9.91 1.15 18.29
CA VAL A 291 10.39 1.74 19.54
C VAL A 291 11.89 1.96 19.42
N PHE A 292 12.34 3.13 19.86
CA PHE A 292 13.75 3.50 19.93
C PHE A 292 14.07 4.01 21.33
N CYS A 293 15.18 3.52 21.88
CA CYS A 293 15.83 4.09 23.04
C CYS A 293 17.28 4.39 22.68
N ASN A 294 17.81 5.54 23.08
CA ASN A 294 19.17 5.95 22.71
C ASN A 294 20.25 5.05 23.32
N ARG A 295 19.97 4.43 24.46
CA ARG A 295 20.88 3.56 25.20
C ARG A 295 20.11 2.46 25.94
N PRO A 296 20.73 1.30 26.22
CA PRO A 296 20.18 0.30 27.12
C PRO A 296 19.88 0.88 28.51
N GLN A 297 18.97 0.24 29.23
CA GLN A 297 18.71 0.60 30.62
C GLN A 297 19.85 0.07 31.51
N ASP A 298 20.85 0.91 31.77
CA ASP A 298 22.07 0.52 32.52
C ASP A 298 21.85 0.52 34.04
N LYS A 299 21.00 1.40 34.56
CA LYS A 299 20.73 1.56 36.00
C LYS A 299 19.25 1.59 36.28
N ARG A 300 18.82 0.74 37.22
CA ARG A 300 17.45 0.75 37.72
C ARG A 300 17.21 2.05 38.49
N GLY A 301 16.20 2.80 38.07
CA GLY A 301 15.78 4.03 38.74
C GLY A 301 16.28 5.34 38.12
N ASP A 302 17.22 5.34 37.18
CA ASP A 302 17.51 6.59 36.45
C ASP A 302 16.29 6.96 35.57
N PRO A 303 15.74 8.19 35.70
CA PRO A 303 14.56 8.60 34.94
C PRO A 303 14.85 8.61 33.45
N THR A 304 13.97 8.00 32.67
CA THR A 304 14.04 8.00 31.21
C THR A 304 13.03 8.98 30.64
N ILE A 305 13.48 9.85 29.74
CA ILE A 305 12.62 10.78 29.02
C ILE A 305 11.86 9.98 27.96
N PHE A 306 10.53 9.96 28.02
CA PHE A 306 9.71 9.28 27.02
C PHE A 306 8.95 10.31 26.19
N ILE A 307 9.21 10.36 24.88
CA ILE A 307 8.59 11.35 24.00
C ILE A 307 7.33 10.80 23.33
N GLU A 308 6.26 11.59 23.39
CA GLU A 308 5.02 11.39 22.66
C GLU A 308 4.73 12.59 21.74
N PRO A 309 4.90 12.46 20.41
CA PRO A 309 4.72 13.60 19.51
C PRO A 309 3.26 13.95 19.27
N GLY A 310 3.02 15.12 18.69
CA GLY A 310 1.72 15.54 18.17
C GLY A 310 1.34 14.80 16.89
N SER A 311 1.00 15.54 15.83
CA SER A 311 0.60 14.92 14.55
C SER A 311 1.78 14.54 13.64
N THR A 312 3.00 14.88 14.06
CA THR A 312 4.26 14.52 13.39
C THR A 312 4.79 13.20 13.92
N SER A 313 5.79 12.62 13.23
CA SER A 313 6.53 11.47 13.78
C SER A 313 7.32 11.85 15.03
N SER A 314 7.61 10.82 15.84
CA SER A 314 8.45 10.95 17.04
C SER A 314 9.89 11.27 16.67
N GLU A 315 10.35 10.75 15.53
CA GLU A 315 11.70 10.98 15.04
C GLU A 315 11.97 12.45 14.69
N VAL A 316 10.98 13.19 14.18
CA VAL A 316 11.14 14.64 13.92
C VAL A 316 11.32 15.40 15.21
N LEU A 317 10.46 15.19 16.20
CA LEU A 317 10.55 15.84 17.51
C LEU A 317 11.88 15.50 18.21
N ALA A 318 12.27 14.22 18.18
CA ALA A 318 13.54 13.78 18.74
C ALA A 318 14.75 14.41 18.04
N HIS A 319 14.76 14.51 16.70
CA HIS A 319 15.89 15.10 15.96
C HIS A 319 15.97 16.63 16.07
N GLU A 320 14.84 17.32 16.09
CA GLU A 320 14.81 18.79 16.08
C GLU A 320 15.16 19.41 17.44
N TRP A 321 14.76 18.74 18.52
CA TRP A 321 15.00 19.18 19.89
C TRP A 321 15.93 18.24 20.64
N LEU A 322 15.46 17.02 20.94
CA LEU A 322 16.04 16.23 22.01
C LEU A 322 17.49 15.80 21.74
N LYS A 323 17.79 15.36 20.52
CA LYS A 323 19.15 14.93 20.14
C LYS A 323 20.16 16.06 20.29
N ARG A 324 19.77 17.28 19.92
CA ARG A 324 20.65 18.46 20.05
C ARG A 324 20.94 18.78 21.51
N GLU A 325 19.92 18.71 22.36
CA GLU A 325 20.04 19.05 23.78
C GLU A 325 20.82 17.97 24.55
N ILE A 326 20.64 16.69 24.23
CA ILE A 326 21.33 15.61 24.93
C ILE A 326 22.83 15.55 24.59
N ASP A 327 23.20 15.97 23.38
CA ASP A 327 24.60 16.00 22.91
C ASP A 327 25.32 17.32 23.30
N ASP A 328 24.61 18.31 23.83
CA ASP A 328 25.18 19.60 24.27
C ASP A 328 25.54 19.56 25.77
N ASP A 329 26.83 19.62 26.09
CA ASP A 329 27.36 19.63 27.47
C ASP A 329 26.78 20.78 28.32
N ALA A 330 26.31 21.87 27.70
CA ALA A 330 25.70 22.99 28.38
C ALA A 330 24.21 22.80 28.70
N SER A 331 23.56 21.77 28.13
CA SER A 331 22.13 21.53 28.32
C SER A 331 21.85 20.89 29.69
N PRO A 332 20.76 21.29 30.38
CA PRO A 332 20.40 20.70 31.67
C PRO A 332 19.96 19.23 31.56
N ILE A 333 19.69 18.75 30.35
CA ILE A 333 19.36 17.34 30.06
C ILE A 333 20.50 16.61 29.34
N TYR A 334 21.72 17.14 29.43
CA TYR A 334 22.90 16.50 28.90
C TYR A 334 23.03 15.04 29.36
N ASN A 335 23.32 14.15 28.42
CA ASN A 335 23.59 12.73 28.69
C ASN A 335 22.41 11.95 29.30
N TYR A 336 21.18 12.49 29.26
CA TYR A 336 19.99 11.77 29.69
C TYR A 336 19.62 10.62 28.75
N ARG A 337 19.00 9.59 29.32
CA ARG A 337 18.40 8.51 28.56
C ARG A 337 17.05 8.94 28.02
N TYR A 338 16.76 8.60 26.77
CA TYR A 338 15.45 8.83 26.19
C TYR A 338 14.97 7.69 25.32
N CYS A 339 13.65 7.57 25.26
CA CYS A 339 12.96 6.67 24.39
C CYS A 339 11.82 7.40 23.67
N TYR A 340 11.49 6.91 22.48
CA TYR A 340 10.28 7.29 21.77
C TYR A 340 9.77 6.09 20.98
N TRP A 341 8.53 6.19 20.53
CA TRP A 341 7.90 5.19 19.69
C TRP A 341 7.05 5.86 18.63
N ASP A 342 6.84 5.21 17.50
CA ASP A 342 5.88 5.70 16.51
C ASP A 342 4.51 5.08 16.79
N ARG A 343 3.46 5.89 16.98
CA ARG A 343 2.11 5.32 17.12
C ARG A 343 1.71 4.53 15.87
N PRO A 344 0.78 3.57 15.99
CA PRO A 344 0.36 2.75 14.84
C PRO A 344 -0.03 3.60 13.63
N GLY A 345 0.52 3.21 12.48
CA GLY A 345 0.35 3.88 11.19
C GLY A 345 1.15 5.16 10.98
N MET A 346 2.03 5.53 11.93
CA MET A 346 3.00 6.60 11.75
C MET A 346 4.41 6.07 11.45
N ALA A 347 5.21 6.89 10.77
CA ALA A 347 6.62 6.69 10.46
C ALA A 347 7.02 5.23 10.19
N PHE A 348 7.63 4.52 11.14
CA PHE A 348 8.04 3.12 10.93
C PHE A 348 7.01 2.09 11.39
N SER A 349 6.10 2.41 12.32
CA SER A 349 5.09 1.48 12.84
C SER A 349 4.08 1.03 11.79
N ASP A 350 3.66 -0.23 11.86
CA ASP A 350 2.58 -0.79 11.05
C ASP A 350 1.23 -0.12 11.42
N ASN A 351 0.22 -0.19 10.55
CA ASN A 351 -1.15 0.21 10.91
C ASN A 351 -1.76 -0.80 11.89
N ALA A 352 -2.56 -0.27 12.82
CA ALA A 352 -3.35 -1.09 13.71
C ALA A 352 -4.70 -1.50 13.07
N PRO A 353 -5.29 -2.63 13.51
CA PRO A 353 -6.66 -2.99 13.20
C PRO A 353 -7.65 -1.89 13.63
N SER A 354 -8.71 -1.69 12.85
CA SER A 354 -9.80 -0.76 13.20
C SER A 354 -10.81 -1.38 14.19
N PRO A 355 -11.40 -0.59 15.09
CA PRO A 355 -11.11 0.83 15.36
C PRO A 355 -9.83 1.01 16.21
N MET A 356 -9.29 2.24 16.26
CA MET A 356 -8.08 2.54 17.01
C MET A 356 -8.27 3.75 17.95
N SER A 357 -8.42 3.50 19.25
CA SER A 357 -8.53 4.54 20.29
C SER A 357 -7.18 4.87 20.95
N ALA A 358 -7.14 5.91 21.79
CA ALA A 358 -5.93 6.26 22.54
C ALA A 358 -5.53 5.13 23.50
N SER A 359 -6.48 4.57 24.24
CA SER A 359 -6.28 3.38 25.09
C SER A 359 -5.64 2.24 24.32
N MET A 360 -6.22 1.85 23.19
CA MET A 360 -5.72 0.71 22.40
C MET A 360 -4.28 0.94 21.94
N ALA A 361 -3.90 2.19 21.67
CA ALA A 361 -2.55 2.54 21.25
C ALA A 361 -1.59 2.42 22.43
N ILE A 362 -2.02 2.89 23.60
CA ILE A 362 -1.29 2.76 24.84
C ILE A 362 -1.15 1.30 25.27
N ASP A 363 -2.15 0.45 25.07
CA ASP A 363 -2.02 -1.00 25.33
C ASP A 363 -0.94 -1.63 24.46
N ALA A 364 -0.89 -1.26 23.17
CA ALA A 364 0.16 -1.69 22.26
C ALA A 364 1.55 -1.17 22.66
N LEU A 365 1.66 0.08 23.10
CA LEU A 365 2.91 0.62 23.65
C LEU A 365 3.34 -0.15 24.89
N SER A 366 2.42 -0.44 25.80
CA SER A 366 2.70 -1.12 27.08
C SER A 366 3.19 -2.55 26.85
N ASP A 367 2.55 -3.27 25.91
CA ASP A 367 3.01 -4.58 25.43
C ASP A 367 4.42 -4.48 24.84
N ALA A 368 4.67 -3.49 23.98
CA ALA A 368 5.98 -3.29 23.37
C ALA A 368 7.09 -2.99 24.40
N LEU A 369 6.85 -2.11 25.36
CA LEU A 369 7.80 -1.78 26.43
C LEU A 369 8.08 -2.99 27.33
N SER A 370 7.03 -3.76 27.67
CA SER A 370 7.14 -4.99 28.45
C SER A 370 8.04 -6.02 27.75
N GLN A 371 7.82 -6.26 26.46
CA GLN A 371 8.63 -7.18 25.65
C GLN A 371 10.09 -6.73 25.54
N LEU A 372 10.33 -5.42 25.40
CA LEU A 372 11.68 -4.84 25.39
C LEU A 372 12.33 -4.77 26.78
N ARG A 373 11.58 -5.11 27.85
CA ARG A 373 11.98 -4.97 29.25
C ARG A 373 12.35 -3.54 29.65
N GLU A 374 11.72 -2.59 28.98
CA GLU A 374 11.87 -1.17 29.25
C GLU A 374 10.95 -0.78 30.40
N ARG A 375 11.52 -0.27 31.49
CA ARG A 375 10.76 0.14 32.68
C ARG A 375 11.10 1.56 33.10
N GLY A 376 10.16 2.19 33.80
CA GLY A 376 10.34 3.50 34.39
C GLY A 376 11.43 3.55 35.48
N PRO A 377 11.63 4.72 36.11
CA PRO A 377 10.70 5.86 36.09
C PRO A 377 10.72 6.65 34.77
N TRP A 378 9.53 7.03 34.29
CA TRP A 378 9.32 7.76 33.05
C TRP A 378 9.00 9.22 33.31
N ILE A 379 9.61 10.11 32.53
CA ILE A 379 9.19 11.51 32.41
C ILE A 379 8.61 11.67 31.01
N LEU A 380 7.28 11.79 30.93
CA LEU A 380 6.61 11.86 29.64
C LEU A 380 6.69 13.30 29.12
N VAL A 381 7.26 13.48 27.94
CA VAL A 381 7.27 14.76 27.23
C VAL A 381 6.35 14.63 26.03
N SER A 382 5.27 15.39 26.05
CA SER A 382 4.18 15.21 25.09
C SER A 382 3.82 16.51 24.39
N HIS A 383 3.51 16.43 23.10
CA HIS A 383 3.17 17.60 22.29
C HIS A 383 1.79 17.47 21.63
N GLY A 384 1.00 18.56 21.62
CA GLY A 384 -0.28 18.61 20.91
C GLY A 384 -1.20 17.45 21.29
N VAL A 385 -1.60 16.63 20.31
CA VAL A 385 -2.42 15.42 20.58
C VAL A 385 -1.68 14.37 21.42
N GLY A 386 -0.35 14.36 21.44
CA GLY A 386 0.44 13.46 22.27
C GLY A 386 0.11 13.55 23.76
N GLY A 387 -0.31 14.73 24.24
CA GLY A 387 -0.74 14.90 25.64
C GLY A 387 -1.95 14.04 26.01
N ILE A 388 -2.83 13.76 25.05
CA ILE A 388 -3.95 12.83 25.22
C ILE A 388 -3.44 11.41 25.48
N TYR A 389 -2.52 10.94 24.64
CA TYR A 389 -1.95 9.60 24.75
C TYR A 389 -1.09 9.45 26.02
N SER A 390 -0.23 10.42 26.33
CA SER A 390 0.61 10.39 27.53
C SER A 390 -0.19 10.40 28.83
N ARG A 391 -1.33 11.09 28.89
CA ARG A 391 -2.21 11.05 30.07
C ARG A 391 -2.85 9.68 30.26
N VAL A 392 -3.32 9.06 29.18
CA VAL A 392 -3.84 7.68 29.22
C VAL A 392 -2.74 6.68 29.60
N PHE A 393 -1.50 6.89 29.11
CA PHE A 393 -0.35 6.09 29.52
C PHE A 393 -0.06 6.25 31.01
N ALA A 394 0.00 7.49 31.50
CA ALA A 394 0.30 7.80 32.89
C ALA A 394 -0.76 7.29 33.86
N SER A 395 -2.05 7.32 33.49
CA SER A 395 -3.10 6.74 34.33
C SER A 395 -2.99 5.22 34.46
N ARG A 396 -2.41 4.53 33.46
CA ARG A 396 -2.22 3.07 33.47
C ARG A 396 -0.90 2.64 34.10
N HIS A 397 0.12 3.49 34.02
CA HIS A 397 1.47 3.23 34.51
C HIS A 397 1.84 4.23 35.60
N ALA A 398 0.87 4.57 36.46
CA ALA A 398 1.03 5.61 37.48
C ALA A 398 2.21 5.35 38.43
N GLY A 399 2.54 4.08 38.68
CA GLY A 399 3.70 3.69 39.49
C GLY A 399 5.06 3.77 38.77
N ASP A 400 5.06 3.88 37.44
CA ASP A 400 6.27 4.00 36.63
C ASP A 400 6.45 5.41 36.04
N VAL A 401 5.53 6.35 36.28
CA VAL A 401 5.56 7.72 35.71
C VAL A 401 5.77 8.75 36.82
N ASP A 402 6.91 9.44 36.76
CA ASP A 402 7.34 10.41 37.78
C ASP A 402 6.97 11.86 37.43
N GLY A 403 6.51 12.10 36.20
CA GLY A 403 6.00 13.42 35.82
C GLY A 403 5.64 13.57 34.35
N LEU A 404 4.90 14.64 34.07
CA LEU A 404 4.43 15.00 32.73
C LEU A 404 4.93 16.39 32.35
N VAL A 405 5.56 16.51 31.19
CA VAL A 405 5.81 17.78 30.51
C VAL A 405 4.85 17.88 29.34
N LEU A 406 3.85 18.75 29.48
CA LEU A 406 2.78 18.97 28.53
C LEU A 406 3.11 20.21 27.69
N VAL A 407 3.56 19.96 26.46
CA VAL A 407 4.04 20.97 25.52
C VAL A 407 2.91 21.31 24.54
N ASP A 408 2.25 22.43 24.80
CA ASP A 408 1.17 22.99 23.99
C ASP A 408 0.12 21.93 23.59
N THR A 409 -0.27 21.12 24.58
CA THR A 409 -1.08 19.91 24.37
C THR A 409 -2.55 20.21 24.16
N TYR A 410 -3.26 19.29 23.50
CA TYR A 410 -4.69 19.42 23.25
C TYR A 410 -5.49 19.14 24.52
N HIS A 411 -6.47 19.99 24.80
CA HIS A 411 -7.54 19.70 25.75
C HIS A 411 -8.58 18.75 25.14
N GLU A 412 -9.33 18.00 25.95
CA GLU A 412 -10.28 16.99 25.50
C GLU A 412 -11.37 17.57 24.59
N ASP A 413 -11.87 18.75 24.96
CA ASP A 413 -12.90 19.44 24.18
C ASP A 413 -12.36 19.94 22.84
N TYR A 414 -11.12 20.43 22.80
CA TYR A 414 -10.46 20.82 21.55
C TYR A 414 -10.22 19.59 20.66
N PHE A 415 -9.77 18.48 21.25
CA PHE A 415 -9.56 17.23 20.55
C PHE A 415 -10.87 16.71 19.92
N THR A 416 -11.96 16.66 20.68
CA THR A 416 -13.23 16.10 20.19
C THR A 416 -13.96 17.00 19.20
N SER A 417 -13.82 18.32 19.32
CA SER A 417 -14.37 19.30 18.38
C SER A 417 -13.58 19.37 17.08
N THR A 418 -12.25 19.42 17.15
CA THR A 418 -11.36 19.63 16.00
C THR A 418 -10.93 18.31 15.36
N VAL A 419 -10.25 17.44 16.13
CA VAL A 419 -9.77 16.14 15.64
C VAL A 419 -10.94 15.20 15.37
N GLY A 420 -11.97 15.22 16.23
CA GLY A 420 -13.20 14.45 16.06
C GLY A 420 -14.17 14.97 15.01
N SER A 421 -13.86 16.06 14.28
CA SER A 421 -14.75 16.62 13.26
C SER A 421 -14.90 15.67 12.06
N SER A 422 -16.15 15.43 11.63
CA SER A 422 -16.45 14.51 10.52
C SER A 422 -15.84 14.97 9.19
N GLY A 423 -15.77 16.29 8.95
CA GLY A 423 -15.17 16.84 7.72
C GLY A 423 -13.68 16.51 7.60
N ARG A 424 -12.93 16.60 8.72
CA ARG A 424 -11.52 16.23 8.76
C ARG A 424 -11.31 14.73 8.57
N GLY A 425 -12.14 13.89 9.18
CA GLY A 425 -12.12 12.43 8.98
C GLY A 425 -12.38 12.06 7.51
N PHE A 426 -13.42 12.64 6.90
CA PHE A 426 -13.72 12.41 5.49
C PHE A 426 -12.59 12.85 4.57
N ALA A 427 -11.94 13.99 4.84
CA ALA A 427 -10.76 14.42 4.10
C ALA A 427 -9.63 13.39 4.18
N TYR A 428 -9.29 12.88 5.37
CA TYR A 428 -8.29 11.83 5.53
C TYR A 428 -8.66 10.54 4.79
N TRP A 429 -9.93 10.16 4.77
CA TRP A 429 -10.39 9.01 4.00
C TRP A 429 -10.18 9.21 2.49
N ILE A 430 -10.54 10.38 1.94
CA ILE A 430 -10.30 10.71 0.53
C ILE A 430 -8.81 10.75 0.19
N HIS A 431 -8.00 11.42 1.02
CA HIS A 431 -6.55 11.47 0.82
C HIS A 431 -5.92 10.08 0.89
N GLY A 432 -6.38 9.25 1.83
CA GLY A 432 -5.99 7.86 1.92
C GLY A 432 -6.37 7.05 0.68
N PHE A 433 -7.60 7.21 0.19
CA PHE A 433 -8.08 6.53 -1.02
C PHE A 433 -7.26 6.89 -2.25
N VAL A 434 -6.90 8.16 -2.42
CA VAL A 434 -6.08 8.65 -3.55
C VAL A 434 -4.57 8.38 -3.35
N SER A 435 -4.12 8.10 -2.13
CA SER A 435 -2.69 7.93 -1.80
C SER A 435 -1.93 6.87 -2.61
N PRO A 436 -2.52 5.74 -3.07
CA PRO A 436 -1.81 4.77 -3.90
C PRO A 436 -1.37 5.33 -5.26
N LEU A 437 -2.08 6.36 -5.76
CA LEU A 437 -1.70 7.06 -7.00
C LEU A 437 -0.47 7.95 -6.80
N GLY A 438 -0.15 8.29 -5.55
CA GLY A 438 1.09 8.96 -5.17
C GLY A 438 1.31 10.33 -5.83
N ILE A 439 0.27 11.04 -6.30
CA ILE A 439 0.43 12.30 -7.07
C ILE A 439 1.35 13.28 -6.33
N ASP A 440 1.11 13.51 -5.04
CA ASP A 440 1.97 14.39 -4.22
C ASP A 440 3.36 13.81 -3.99
N LYS A 441 3.49 12.48 -3.86
CA LYS A 441 4.80 11.82 -3.78
C LYS A 441 5.58 12.09 -5.06
N HIS A 442 4.98 11.85 -6.22
CA HIS A 442 5.53 11.99 -7.57
C HIS A 442 6.03 13.39 -7.86
N LEU A 443 5.16 14.39 -7.71
CA LEU A 443 5.52 15.79 -7.89
C LEU A 443 6.62 16.21 -6.89
N GLY A 444 6.54 15.69 -5.67
CA GLY A 444 7.47 16.01 -4.60
C GLY A 444 8.88 15.47 -4.78
N TRP A 445 9.05 14.26 -5.30
CA TRP A 445 10.39 13.71 -5.54
C TRP A 445 11.01 14.25 -6.85
N ILE A 446 10.19 14.51 -7.88
CA ILE A 446 10.66 15.06 -9.17
C ILE A 446 11.00 16.55 -9.06
N PHE A 447 10.12 17.35 -8.46
CA PHE A 447 10.25 18.82 -8.44
C PHE A 447 10.60 19.39 -7.07
N GLY A 448 10.27 18.69 -5.98
CA GLY A 448 10.37 19.21 -4.61
C GLY A 448 11.61 18.77 -3.83
N GLY A 449 12.51 17.97 -4.42
CA GLY A 449 13.70 17.46 -3.74
C GLY A 449 13.41 16.58 -2.52
N ARG A 450 12.21 15.98 -2.44
CA ARG A 450 11.79 15.18 -1.27
C ARG A 450 12.57 13.87 -1.17
N THR A 451 13.20 13.65 -0.03
CA THR A 451 13.99 12.45 0.27
C THR A 451 13.13 11.31 0.84
N SER A 452 13.71 10.11 0.95
CA SER A 452 13.04 8.97 1.62
C SER A 452 12.71 9.27 3.08
N ARG A 453 13.57 10.02 3.80
CA ARG A 453 13.33 10.44 5.18
C ARG A 453 12.12 11.37 5.30
N ASP A 454 11.99 12.32 4.38
CA ASP A 454 10.85 13.24 4.31
C ASP A 454 9.51 12.49 4.14
N ARG A 455 9.50 11.37 3.39
CA ARG A 455 8.30 10.56 3.13
C ARG A 455 7.96 9.59 4.24
N ILE A 456 8.96 9.04 4.92
CA ILE A 456 8.73 8.08 6.00
C ILE A 456 8.28 8.81 7.26
N TYR A 457 9.09 9.73 7.78
CA TYR A 457 8.84 10.37 9.08
C TYR A 457 8.85 11.89 9.02
N GLY A 458 9.30 12.51 7.93
CA GLY A 458 9.31 13.97 7.80
C GLY A 458 7.98 14.56 7.31
N ARG A 459 8.08 15.78 6.78
CA ARG A 459 6.94 16.61 6.33
C ARG A 459 6.00 15.97 5.30
N SER A 460 6.45 14.96 4.56
CA SER A 460 5.65 14.32 3.49
C SER A 460 4.99 13.02 3.95
N GLN A 461 5.18 12.62 5.21
CA GLN A 461 4.50 11.47 5.81
C GLN A 461 2.97 11.57 5.68
N ALA A 462 2.41 12.79 5.70
CA ALA A 462 0.98 13.03 5.54
C ALA A 462 0.39 12.53 4.21
N THR A 463 1.23 12.33 3.19
CA THR A 463 0.81 11.79 1.89
C THR A 463 0.67 10.26 1.89
N SER A 464 1.16 9.58 2.93
CA SER A 464 1.12 8.12 3.02
C SER A 464 -0.28 7.61 3.34
N GLY A 465 -0.74 6.56 2.64
CA GLY A 465 -2.03 5.91 2.95
C GLY A 465 -2.10 5.39 4.37
N LYS A 466 -0.97 4.89 4.88
CA LYS A 466 -0.76 4.43 6.26
C LYS A 466 -1.12 5.51 7.29
N PHE A 467 -0.53 6.69 7.13
CA PHE A 467 -0.78 7.85 7.99
C PHE A 467 -2.22 8.35 7.88
N ASN A 468 -2.75 8.44 6.66
CA ASN A 468 -4.13 8.88 6.43
C ASN A 468 -5.14 7.93 7.09
N LEU A 469 -4.92 6.61 7.03
CA LEU A 469 -5.76 5.64 7.72
C LEU A 469 -5.66 5.79 9.25
N ALA A 470 -4.46 5.99 9.79
CA ALA A 470 -4.29 6.21 11.24
C ALA A 470 -5.01 7.48 11.71
N LYS A 471 -4.94 8.57 10.96
CA LYS A 471 -5.65 9.82 11.27
C LYS A 471 -7.15 9.73 11.07
N PHE A 472 -7.60 8.94 10.11
CA PHE A 472 -9.00 8.60 9.97
C PHE A 472 -9.51 7.81 11.17
N GLN A 473 -8.77 6.78 11.62
CA GLN A 473 -9.13 6.00 12.81
C GLN A 473 -9.12 6.86 14.09
N GLU A 474 -8.12 7.75 14.26
CA GLU A 474 -8.04 8.73 15.37
C GLU A 474 -9.33 9.58 15.43
N GLN A 475 -9.83 10.04 14.27
CA GLN A 475 -11.07 10.78 14.19
C GLN A 475 -12.30 9.92 14.53
N VAL A 476 -12.42 8.72 13.95
CA VAL A 476 -13.55 7.81 14.17
C VAL A 476 -13.67 7.43 15.65
N ALA A 477 -12.54 7.21 16.33
CA ALA A 477 -12.48 6.86 17.74
C ALA A 477 -12.53 8.07 18.68
N ALA A 478 -12.39 9.31 18.19
CA ALA A 478 -12.23 10.50 19.03
C ALA A 478 -13.41 10.71 19.97
N ARG A 479 -14.64 10.66 19.44
CA ARG A 479 -15.87 10.95 20.20
C ARG A 479 -16.48 9.72 20.88
N THR A 480 -16.23 8.54 20.33
CA THR A 480 -16.86 7.28 20.73
C THR A 480 -16.08 6.55 21.81
N PHE A 481 -14.74 6.53 21.72
CA PHE A 481 -13.88 5.82 22.66
C PHE A 481 -12.96 6.78 23.41
N THR A 482 -12.10 7.49 22.67
CA THR A 482 -10.99 8.26 23.22
C THR A 482 -11.48 9.35 24.19
N LYS A 483 -12.59 10.03 23.91
CA LYS A 483 -13.18 11.03 24.83
C LYS A 483 -13.38 10.46 26.24
N TYR A 484 -13.98 9.28 26.35
CA TYR A 484 -14.30 8.66 27.64
C TYR A 484 -13.06 8.08 28.31
N GLU A 485 -12.11 7.59 27.52
CA GLU A 485 -10.81 7.12 28.00
C GLU A 485 -10.02 8.24 28.68
N ILE A 486 -10.05 9.46 28.11
CA ILE A 486 -9.33 10.60 28.70
C ILE A 486 -10.00 11.10 29.98
N ILE A 487 -11.34 11.15 29.99
CA ILE A 487 -12.09 11.54 31.20
C ILE A 487 -11.75 10.56 32.33
N ALA A 488 -11.77 9.25 32.06
CA ALA A 488 -11.37 8.24 33.02
C ALA A 488 -9.89 8.39 33.43
N ALA A 489 -8.98 8.66 32.48
CA ALA A 489 -7.56 8.84 32.77
C ALA A 489 -7.31 10.03 33.70
N ARG A 490 -8.07 11.12 33.56
CA ARG A 490 -8.00 12.29 34.47
C ARG A 490 -8.34 11.90 35.91
N ASP A 491 -9.37 11.08 36.09
CA ASP A 491 -9.85 10.72 37.42
C ASP A 491 -8.97 9.64 38.09
N ILE A 492 -8.22 8.86 37.30
CA ILE A 492 -7.30 7.80 37.78
C ILE A 492 -5.88 8.34 38.04
N LEU A 493 -5.43 9.34 37.28
CA LEU A 493 -4.08 9.89 37.41
C LEU A 493 -3.86 10.41 38.85
N PRO A 494 -2.78 10.00 39.55
CA PRO A 494 -2.55 10.46 40.91
C PRO A 494 -2.41 11.98 40.97
N MET A 495 -3.14 12.61 41.89
CA MET A 495 -3.14 14.07 42.06
C MET A 495 -1.76 14.63 42.47
N ASP A 496 -0.88 13.79 43.00
CA ASP A 496 0.50 14.15 43.37
C ASP A 496 1.50 13.99 42.21
N THR A 497 1.05 13.59 41.02
CA THR A 497 1.91 13.49 39.84
C THR A 497 2.36 14.89 39.42
N PRO A 498 3.67 15.20 39.43
CA PRO A 498 4.18 16.49 38.99
C PRO A 498 3.86 16.77 37.52
N ILE A 499 3.35 17.97 37.23
CA ILE A 499 3.13 18.40 35.84
C ILE A 499 3.83 19.73 35.56
N ALA A 500 4.36 19.87 34.35
CA ALA A 500 4.86 21.12 33.81
C ALA A 500 4.16 21.42 32.48
N VAL A 501 3.66 22.64 32.30
CA VAL A 501 2.92 23.07 31.13
C VAL A 501 3.72 24.15 30.39
N ILE A 502 3.87 23.99 29.08
CA ILE A 502 4.56 24.95 28.21
C ILE A 502 3.63 25.28 27.06
N SER A 503 3.09 26.50 27.00
CA SER A 503 2.07 26.88 26.03
C SER A 503 2.61 27.84 24.97
N SER A 504 2.11 27.69 23.73
CA SER A 504 2.44 28.58 22.61
C SER A 504 1.63 29.88 22.71
N GLN A 505 2.34 31.03 22.70
CA GLN A 505 1.68 32.33 22.66
C GLN A 505 0.96 32.58 21.33
N GLU A 506 1.47 32.05 20.21
CA GLU A 506 0.80 32.15 18.92
C GLU A 506 -0.55 31.42 18.94
N MET A 507 -0.59 30.20 19.49
CA MET A 507 -1.84 29.44 19.63
C MET A 507 -2.84 30.12 20.57
N ILE A 508 -2.36 30.72 21.66
CA ILE A 508 -3.20 31.54 22.55
C ILE A 508 -3.85 32.71 21.80
N ARG A 509 -3.12 33.33 20.86
CA ARG A 509 -3.63 34.46 20.07
C ARG A 509 -4.54 34.02 18.90
N SER A 510 -4.24 32.90 18.26
CA SER A 510 -4.90 32.47 17.02
C SER A 510 -6.11 31.56 17.24
N THR A 511 -6.17 30.86 18.37
CA THR A 511 -7.17 29.81 18.61
C THR A 511 -8.05 30.17 19.80
N GLU A 512 -9.35 30.29 19.53
CA GLU A 512 -10.35 30.60 20.55
C GLU A 512 -10.35 29.54 21.66
N GLY A 513 -10.40 29.99 22.91
CA GLY A 513 -10.41 29.13 24.10
C GLY A 513 -9.07 28.47 24.42
N TRP A 514 -8.00 28.63 23.62
CA TRP A 514 -6.73 27.95 23.86
C TRP A 514 -6.09 28.31 25.20
N ALA A 515 -6.14 29.58 25.62
CA ALA A 515 -5.64 29.99 26.92
C ALA A 515 -6.36 29.28 28.09
N ASP A 516 -7.68 29.15 28.00
CA ASP A 516 -8.49 28.50 29.04
C ASP A 516 -8.28 26.99 29.03
N TYR A 517 -8.08 26.38 27.86
CA TYR A 517 -7.67 24.98 27.74
C TYR A 517 -6.33 24.71 28.41
N GLN A 518 -5.32 25.56 28.17
CA GLN A 518 -4.01 25.41 28.81
C GLN A 518 -4.09 25.63 30.34
N ARG A 519 -4.93 26.57 30.80
CA ARG A 519 -5.19 26.76 32.23
C ARG A 519 -5.79 25.51 32.87
N GLN A 520 -6.82 24.93 32.24
CA GLN A 520 -7.45 23.69 32.75
C GLN A 520 -6.47 22.51 32.75
N ILE A 521 -5.60 22.41 31.73
CA ILE A 521 -4.54 21.39 31.69
C ILE A 521 -3.58 21.53 32.88
N SER A 522 -3.26 22.77 33.28
CA SER A 522 -2.39 23.05 34.43
C SER A 522 -3.01 22.66 35.79
N GLU A 523 -4.32 22.39 35.81
CA GLU A 523 -5.09 22.00 36.99
C GLU A 523 -5.39 20.49 37.01
N TYR A 524 -4.87 19.71 36.07
CA TYR A 524 -5.10 18.26 36.02
C TYR A 524 -4.54 17.51 37.24
N THR A 525 -3.52 18.05 37.90
CA THR A 525 -2.98 17.52 39.16
C THR A 525 -2.80 18.67 40.16
N HIS A 526 -2.68 18.35 41.45
CA HIS A 526 -2.43 19.36 42.48
C HIS A 526 -0.97 19.84 42.51
N LYS A 527 -0.10 19.28 41.66
CA LYS A 527 1.35 19.49 41.70
C LYS A 527 1.88 20.10 40.41
N LEU A 528 1.30 21.24 40.02
CA LEU A 528 1.86 22.08 38.97
C LEU A 528 3.23 22.62 39.40
N ARG A 529 4.28 22.28 38.64
CA ARG A 529 5.66 22.72 38.90
C ARG A 529 5.99 24.02 38.18
N ASN A 530 5.63 24.09 36.91
CA ASN A 530 5.90 25.25 36.07
C ASN A 530 4.80 25.37 35.03
N TRP A 531 4.32 26.59 34.81
CA TRP A 531 3.55 26.93 33.62
C TRP A 531 4.20 28.14 32.95
N SER A 532 4.71 27.93 31.74
CA SER A 532 5.35 28.97 30.95
C SER A 532 4.60 29.19 29.64
N ILE A 533 4.53 30.45 29.20
CA ILE A 533 4.00 30.84 27.90
C ILE A 533 5.18 31.37 27.10
N VAL A 534 5.41 30.79 25.92
CA VAL A 534 6.57 31.11 25.08
C VAL A 534 6.10 31.73 23.77
N GLU A 535 6.80 32.77 23.31
CA GLU A 535 6.58 33.36 21.99
C GLU A 535 7.11 32.42 20.89
N ALA A 536 6.28 31.46 20.51
CA ALA A 536 6.60 30.41 19.56
C ALA A 536 5.33 29.88 18.88
N PRO A 537 5.43 29.25 17.71
CA PRO A 537 4.33 28.50 17.09
C PRO A 537 3.96 27.26 17.92
N HIS A 538 2.93 26.52 17.47
CA HIS A 538 2.51 25.26 18.10
C HIS A 538 3.67 24.28 18.34
N GLU A 539 4.62 24.20 17.40
CA GLU A 539 5.87 23.47 17.56
C GLU A 539 6.90 24.34 18.32
N VAL A 540 6.71 24.46 19.64
CA VAL A 540 7.44 25.45 20.46
C VAL A 540 8.97 25.28 20.41
N TRP A 541 9.47 24.07 20.14
CA TRP A 541 10.91 23.80 20.01
C TRP A 541 11.56 24.45 18.79
N ARG A 542 10.78 25.02 17.85
CA ARG A 542 11.33 25.85 16.77
C ARG A 542 11.95 27.14 17.32
N ALA A 543 11.41 27.68 18.42
CA ALA A 543 11.97 28.82 19.12
C ALA A 543 13.05 28.39 20.12
N GLY A 544 14.13 29.18 20.23
CA GLY A 544 15.22 28.90 21.17
C GLY A 544 14.81 29.05 22.65
N GLU A 545 13.84 29.90 22.95
CA GLU A 545 13.25 29.97 24.29
C GLU A 545 12.42 28.72 24.62
N GLY A 546 11.63 28.22 23.66
CA GLY A 546 10.82 27.02 23.85
C GLY A 546 11.66 25.80 24.16
N ARG A 547 12.78 25.59 23.44
CA ARG A 547 13.74 24.50 23.74
C ARG A 547 14.30 24.60 25.15
N ARG A 548 14.72 25.80 25.59
CA ARG A 548 15.26 26.01 26.94
C ARG A 548 14.23 25.72 28.03
N GLN A 549 12.99 26.18 27.86
CA GLN A 549 11.91 25.90 28.81
C GLN A 549 11.58 24.40 28.87
N MET A 550 11.54 23.71 27.72
CA MET A 550 11.34 22.26 27.67
C MET A 550 12.46 21.50 28.39
N SER A 551 13.73 21.79 28.07
CA SER A 551 14.90 21.15 28.71
C SER A 551 14.92 21.43 30.22
N SER A 552 14.62 22.66 30.64
CA SER A 552 14.57 23.03 32.06
C SER A 552 13.45 22.31 32.82
N ALA A 553 12.26 22.17 32.22
CA ALA A 553 11.13 21.48 32.84
C ALA A 553 11.42 19.99 33.03
N VAL A 554 12.01 19.34 32.02
CA VAL A 554 12.44 17.94 32.11
C VAL A 554 13.49 17.75 33.19
N ALA A 555 14.49 18.61 33.25
CA ALA A 555 15.55 18.52 34.25
C ALA A 555 15.03 18.69 35.69
N ASP A 556 14.10 19.62 35.94
CA ASP A 556 13.48 19.78 37.28
C ASP A 556 12.72 18.52 37.72
N LEU A 557 11.93 17.94 36.82
CA LEU A 557 11.21 16.70 37.12
C LEU A 557 12.16 15.52 37.35
N ALA A 558 13.22 15.42 36.54
CA ALA A 558 14.17 14.33 36.65
C ALA A 558 15.03 14.40 37.92
N LYS A 559 15.42 15.61 38.34
CA LYS A 559 16.14 15.79 39.60
C LYS A 559 15.30 15.29 40.77
N LYS A 560 14.01 15.63 40.80
CA LYS A 560 13.09 15.21 41.86
C LYS A 560 12.78 13.72 41.85
N SER A 561 12.65 13.11 40.67
CA SER A 561 12.54 11.65 40.52
C SER A 561 13.70 10.95 41.22
N LYS A 562 14.93 11.42 40.99
CA LYS A 562 16.13 10.88 41.66
C LYS A 562 16.14 11.11 43.17
N GLU A 563 15.76 12.30 43.63
CA GLU A 563 15.67 12.63 45.06
C GLU A 563 14.65 11.74 45.76
N ALA A 564 13.45 11.58 45.19
CA ALA A 564 12.39 10.76 45.77
C ALA A 564 12.86 9.32 45.93
N MET A 565 13.46 8.70 44.91
CA MET A 565 13.94 7.32 45.04
C MET A 565 15.02 7.14 46.11
N TRP A 566 15.88 8.13 46.34
CA TRP A 566 16.92 8.05 47.37
C TRP A 566 16.33 8.07 48.79
N GLU A 567 15.14 8.66 48.98
CA GLU A 567 14.43 8.63 50.28
C GLU A 567 13.77 7.26 50.57
N TRP A 568 13.56 6.42 49.55
CA TRP A 568 12.97 5.08 49.68
C TRP A 568 14.00 3.94 49.82
N GLN A 569 15.29 4.20 49.57
CA GLN A 569 16.40 3.25 49.74
C GLN A 569 17.08 3.45 51.09
#